data_AF-A0A369SI02-F1
#
_entry.id   AF-A0A369SI02-F1
#
_cell.length_a   1.000
_cell.length_b   1.000
_cell.length_c   1.000
_cell.angle_alpha   90.00
_cell.angle_beta   90.00
_cell.angle_gamma   90.00
#
_symmetry.space_group_name_H-M   'P 1'
#
loop_
_entity.id
_entity.type
_entity.pdbx_description
1 polymer ?
#
loop_
_entity_poly.entity_id
_entity_poly.type
_entity_poly.pdbx_seq_one_letter_code
_entity_poly.pdbx_strand_id
1 'polypeptide(L)'
;MASKQERKIDQFPKAFMPKQSGKNDFDQQLLDELPNRIGDQPNLTTAKVIVIGDVSVGKTSIINKYCHRVFDKDYKATIGVDFEVEDFVIKGSNFQLQIWDTAGQERFQSVARAYFRSSNAVIIAFEFHDETSLDHVRDWYNSAKRENSDDECDFYIIGTKCDLCKEEELADYEKEAVQLAEKLNAEYWRTSAKAGINVDEMFNRVAVLAFERIVLKQTEVRKTIKLEDIGSGTLSAESKKTSGGCCT
;
A
#
# COMPACT_ATOMS: atom_id res chain seq x y z
N MET A 1 -12.19 -27.73 0.24
CA MET A 1 -11.57 -26.41 0.01
C MET A 1 -12.29 -25.44 0.92
N ALA A 2 -11.62 -24.85 1.91
CA ALA A 2 -12.24 -23.79 2.71
C ALA A 2 -12.45 -22.59 1.77
N SER A 3 -13.65 -22.04 1.70
CA SER A 3 -13.88 -20.82 0.92
C SER A 3 -13.04 -19.73 1.55
N LYS A 4 -12.22 -19.03 0.76
CA LYS A 4 -11.48 -17.87 1.21
C LYS A 4 -12.54 -16.85 1.66
N GLN A 5 -12.57 -16.51 2.94
CA GLN A 5 -13.59 -15.62 3.49
C GLN A 5 -13.33 -14.21 2.96
N GLU A 6 -14.31 -13.64 2.27
CA GLU A 6 -14.23 -12.29 1.72
C GLU A 6 -14.04 -11.25 2.84
N ARG A 7 -13.04 -10.37 2.70
CA ARG A 7 -12.69 -9.37 3.73
C ARG A 7 -13.48 -8.10 3.52
N LYS A 8 -14.56 -7.92 4.27
CA LYS A 8 -15.37 -6.70 4.22
C LYS A 8 -14.86 -5.63 5.19
N ILE A 9 -14.60 -4.43 4.69
CA ILE A 9 -14.16 -3.27 5.49
C ILE A 9 -15.13 -2.11 5.29
N ASP A 10 -15.99 -1.87 6.28
CA ASP A 10 -16.94 -0.76 6.31
C ASP A 10 -16.48 0.39 7.23
N GLN A 11 -15.57 0.10 8.16
CA GLN A 11 -14.99 1.04 9.12
C GLN A 11 -13.52 1.25 8.83
N PHE A 12 -13.03 2.48 9.02
CA PHE A 12 -11.65 2.83 8.73
C PHE A 12 -10.69 2.17 9.74
N PRO A 13 -9.69 1.38 9.29
CA PRO A 13 -8.70 0.79 10.18
C PRO A 13 -7.82 1.90 10.78
N LYS A 14 -7.69 1.89 12.11
CA LYS A 14 -6.87 2.87 12.83
C LYS A 14 -5.39 2.55 12.64
N ALA A 15 -4.57 3.60 12.59
CA ALA A 15 -3.13 3.45 12.70
C ALA A 15 -2.76 2.87 14.08
N PHE A 16 -1.69 2.09 14.14
CA PHE A 16 -1.15 1.57 15.40
C PHE A 16 -0.78 2.73 16.36
N MET A 17 -0.13 3.76 15.81
CA MET A 17 0.13 5.02 16.53
C MET A 17 -0.73 6.16 15.97
N PRO A 18 -1.69 6.69 16.74
CA PRO A 18 -2.59 7.75 16.27
C PRO A 18 -1.88 9.02 15.79
N LYS A 19 -0.69 9.32 16.34
CA LYS A 19 0.07 10.54 16.03
C LYS A 19 0.84 10.48 14.70
N GLN A 20 1.11 9.30 14.14
CA GLN A 20 1.96 9.16 12.94
C GLN A 20 1.19 9.34 11.63
N SER A 21 -0.06 8.87 11.55
CA SER A 21 -0.80 8.82 10.29
C SER A 21 -1.76 10.00 10.11
N GLY A 22 -2.23 10.63 11.20
CA GLY A 22 -3.21 11.74 11.19
C GLY A 22 -4.60 11.39 10.65
N LYS A 23 -4.70 10.36 9.79
CA LYS A 23 -5.89 9.92 9.08
C LYS A 23 -6.60 8.83 9.87
N ASN A 24 -7.86 9.10 10.23
CA ASN A 24 -8.68 8.24 11.09
C ASN A 24 -10.04 7.89 10.48
N ASP A 25 -10.33 8.39 9.28
CA ASP A 25 -11.56 8.13 8.54
C ASP A 25 -11.31 8.17 7.03
N PHE A 26 -12.27 7.69 6.26
CA PHE A 26 -12.26 7.75 4.80
C PHE A 26 -12.37 9.20 4.31
N ASP A 27 -11.67 9.53 3.24
CA ASP A 27 -11.78 10.84 2.58
C ASP A 27 -13.20 11.04 2.02
N GLN A 28 -13.75 12.24 2.19
CA GLN A 28 -15.11 12.55 1.74
C GLN A 28 -15.22 12.46 0.21
N GLN A 29 -14.20 12.89 -0.53
CA GLN A 29 -14.18 12.78 -1.99
C GLN A 29 -14.19 11.32 -2.44
N LEU A 30 -13.52 10.41 -1.69
CA LEU A 30 -13.63 8.99 -1.95
C LEU A 30 -15.10 8.54 -1.81
N LEU A 31 -15.74 8.88 -0.68
CA LEU A 31 -17.12 8.47 -0.40
C LEU A 31 -18.11 8.96 -1.47
N ASP A 32 -17.91 10.17 -1.98
CA ASP A 32 -18.76 10.76 -3.03
C ASP A 32 -18.57 10.07 -4.40
N GLU A 33 -17.40 9.48 -4.65
CA GLU A 33 -17.07 8.80 -5.91
C GLU A 33 -17.48 7.32 -5.94
N LEU A 34 -17.58 6.64 -4.79
CA LEU A 34 -17.92 5.22 -4.72
C LEU A 34 -19.26 4.88 -5.41
N PRO A 35 -20.36 5.64 -5.26
CA PRO A 35 -21.63 5.35 -5.93
C PRO A 35 -21.51 5.34 -7.47
N ASN A 36 -20.67 6.22 -8.02
CA ASN A 36 -20.45 6.32 -9.47
C ASN A 36 -19.70 5.10 -10.03
N ARG A 37 -18.96 4.37 -9.19
CA ARG A 37 -18.21 3.17 -9.57
C ARG A 37 -19.03 1.88 -9.56
N ILE A 38 -20.15 1.87 -8.86
CA ILE A 38 -21.02 0.69 -8.78
C ILE A 38 -21.84 0.53 -10.08
N GLY A 39 -22.03 1.61 -10.85
CA GLY A 39 -22.86 1.63 -12.08
C GLY A 39 -22.11 1.43 -13.40
N ASP A 40 -20.85 1.88 -13.51
CA ASP A 40 -19.98 1.62 -14.67
C ASP A 40 -19.16 0.35 -14.40
N GLN A 41 -18.96 -0.51 -15.41
CA GLN A 41 -18.36 -1.86 -15.28
C GLN A 41 -17.28 -1.98 -14.20
N PRO A 42 -17.29 -3.08 -13.40
CA PRO A 42 -16.46 -3.21 -12.20
C PRO A 42 -15.01 -3.44 -12.59
N ASN A 43 -14.28 -2.36 -12.91
CA ASN A 43 -12.84 -2.42 -13.00
C ASN A 43 -12.32 -2.71 -11.59
N LEU A 44 -11.93 -3.97 -11.39
CA LEU A 44 -11.34 -4.44 -10.15
C LEU A 44 -10.14 -3.56 -9.80
N THR A 45 -10.27 -2.80 -8.71
CA THR A 45 -9.17 -1.96 -8.26
C THR A 45 -8.14 -2.86 -7.59
N THR A 46 -6.89 -2.79 -8.00
CA THR A 46 -5.83 -3.66 -7.50
C THR A 46 -4.66 -2.82 -7.01
N ALA A 47 -4.09 -3.18 -5.88
CA ALA A 47 -2.87 -2.58 -5.36
C ALA A 47 -1.78 -3.63 -5.16
N LYS A 48 -0.54 -3.25 -5.48
CA LYS A 48 0.66 -4.04 -5.21
C LYS A 48 1.30 -3.60 -3.90
N VAL A 49 1.55 -4.56 -3.01
CA VAL A 49 2.31 -4.40 -1.78
C VAL A 49 3.52 -5.31 -1.84
N ILE A 50 4.69 -4.79 -1.51
CA ILE A 50 5.89 -5.61 -1.36
C ILE A 50 6.37 -5.60 0.08
N VAL A 51 6.74 -6.78 0.58
CA VAL A 51 7.28 -6.96 1.93
C VAL A 51 8.76 -7.24 1.81
N ILE A 52 9.60 -6.32 2.32
CA ILE A 52 11.06 -6.37 2.27
C ILE A 52 11.65 -6.28 3.68
N GLY A 53 12.95 -6.54 3.81
CA GLY A 53 13.63 -6.61 5.10
C GLY A 53 14.63 -7.75 5.14
N ASP A 54 15.44 -7.83 6.18
CA ASP A 54 16.53 -8.80 6.29
C ASP A 54 16.04 -10.26 6.22
N VAL A 55 16.97 -11.18 5.92
CA VAL A 55 16.66 -12.62 5.96
C VAL A 55 16.22 -12.98 7.39
N SER A 56 15.29 -13.92 7.52
CA SER A 56 14.81 -14.49 8.79
C SER A 56 14.05 -13.55 9.76
N VAL A 57 13.88 -12.26 9.43
CA VAL A 57 13.09 -11.34 10.28
C VAL A 57 11.62 -11.76 10.42
N GLY A 58 11.06 -12.49 9.44
CA GLY A 58 9.71 -13.08 9.56
C GLY A 58 8.67 -12.56 8.56
N LYS A 59 9.12 -12.00 7.42
CA LYS A 59 8.26 -11.54 6.31
C LYS A 59 7.25 -12.60 5.86
N THR A 60 7.74 -13.75 5.44
CA THR A 60 6.95 -14.91 5.01
C THR A 60 6.00 -15.40 6.11
N SER A 61 6.43 -15.41 7.37
CA SER A 61 5.59 -15.84 8.49
C SER A 61 4.40 -14.90 8.70
N ILE A 62 4.60 -13.59 8.56
CA ILE A 62 3.52 -12.58 8.67
C ILE A 62 2.54 -12.71 7.50
N ILE A 63 3.04 -12.89 6.28
CA ILE A 63 2.20 -13.09 5.09
C ILE A 63 1.39 -14.38 5.24
N ASN A 64 2.01 -15.49 5.62
CA ASN A 64 1.32 -16.75 5.85
C ASN A 64 0.29 -16.67 6.97
N LYS A 65 0.60 -15.93 8.05
CA LYS A 65 -0.36 -15.70 9.12
C LYS A 65 -1.58 -14.92 8.64
N TYR A 66 -1.36 -13.94 7.75
CA TYR A 66 -2.42 -13.13 7.18
C TYR A 66 -3.28 -13.89 6.17
N CYS A 67 -2.66 -14.43 5.11
CA CYS A 67 -3.34 -15.04 3.97
C CYS A 67 -3.87 -16.44 4.26
N HIS A 68 -3.08 -17.25 4.97
CA HIS A 68 -3.35 -18.69 5.15
C HIS A 68 -3.78 -19.06 6.56
N ARG A 69 -3.75 -18.11 7.50
CA ARG A 69 -4.06 -18.31 8.93
C ARG A 69 -3.16 -19.35 9.62
N VAL A 70 -2.01 -19.64 9.02
CA VAL A 70 -1.02 -20.60 9.53
C VAL A 70 0.23 -19.91 10.03
N PHE A 71 0.92 -20.56 10.96
CA PHE A 71 2.26 -20.21 11.37
C PHE A 71 3.09 -21.49 11.42
N ASP A 72 4.08 -21.58 10.54
CA ASP A 72 5.08 -22.67 10.53
C ASP A 72 6.27 -22.23 11.39
N LYS A 73 6.66 -23.07 12.35
CA LYS A 73 7.82 -22.83 13.21
C LYS A 73 9.13 -23.16 12.49
N ASP A 74 9.09 -24.04 11.51
CA ASP A 74 10.27 -24.47 10.79
C ASP A 74 10.63 -23.43 9.74
N TYR A 75 11.75 -22.74 9.94
CA TYR A 75 12.24 -21.76 8.98
C TYR A 75 12.54 -22.43 7.65
N LYS A 76 11.86 -21.97 6.60
CA LYS A 76 12.15 -22.31 5.20
C LYS A 76 12.53 -21.02 4.50
N ALA A 77 13.75 -20.96 3.96
CA ALA A 77 14.20 -19.80 3.23
C ALA A 77 13.33 -19.60 1.97
N THR A 78 12.79 -18.41 1.79
CA THR A 78 12.09 -18.05 0.55
C THR A 78 13.09 -17.99 -0.59
N ILE A 79 12.84 -18.75 -1.64
CA ILE A 79 13.68 -18.77 -2.85
C ILE A 79 13.06 -17.79 -3.84
N GLY A 80 13.74 -16.67 -4.08
CA GLY A 80 13.26 -15.63 -4.99
C GLY A 80 12.13 -14.81 -4.39
N VAL A 81 10.99 -14.77 -5.07
CA VAL A 81 9.82 -13.94 -4.74
C VAL A 81 8.56 -14.78 -4.90
N ASP A 82 7.68 -14.72 -3.90
CA ASP A 82 6.37 -15.36 -3.92
C ASP A 82 5.27 -14.30 -3.92
N PHE A 83 4.05 -14.66 -4.33
CA PHE A 83 2.94 -13.72 -4.37
C PHE A 83 1.63 -14.32 -3.88
N GLU A 84 0.90 -13.53 -3.10
CA GLU A 84 -0.44 -13.84 -2.61
C GLU A 84 -1.44 -12.77 -3.08
N VAL A 85 -2.70 -13.16 -3.27
CA VAL A 85 -3.78 -12.23 -3.62
C VAL A 85 -4.89 -12.33 -2.59
N GLU A 86 -5.23 -11.20 -1.97
CA GLU A 86 -6.32 -11.08 -1.01
C GLU A 86 -7.43 -10.18 -1.55
N ASP A 87 -8.66 -10.71 -1.56
CA ASP A 87 -9.86 -10.01 -2.02
C ASP A 87 -10.54 -9.27 -0.85
N PHE A 88 -10.90 -8.02 -1.10
CA PHE A 88 -11.60 -7.15 -0.17
C PHE A 88 -12.85 -6.55 -0.79
N VAL A 89 -13.82 -6.24 0.08
CA VAL A 89 -14.94 -5.36 -0.22
C VAL A 89 -14.83 -4.15 0.71
N ILE A 90 -14.32 -3.04 0.18
CA ILE A 90 -14.09 -1.80 0.93
C ILE A 90 -15.21 -0.82 0.60
N LYS A 91 -16.05 -0.48 1.59
CA LYS A 91 -17.22 0.40 1.40
C LYS A 91 -18.10 -0.01 0.21
N GLY A 92 -18.27 -1.33 0.03
CA GLY A 92 -19.07 -1.91 -1.06
C GLY A 92 -18.37 -2.02 -2.42
N SER A 93 -17.11 -1.61 -2.54
CA SER A 93 -16.30 -1.74 -3.76
C SER A 93 -15.31 -2.90 -3.68
N ASN A 94 -15.21 -3.68 -4.76
CA ASN A 94 -14.26 -4.78 -4.86
C ASN A 94 -12.82 -4.26 -5.03
N PHE A 95 -11.91 -4.82 -4.25
CA PHE A 95 -10.51 -4.46 -4.24
C PHE A 95 -9.62 -5.68 -4.06
N GLN A 96 -8.48 -5.73 -4.75
CA GLN A 96 -7.47 -6.78 -4.62
C GLN A 96 -6.16 -6.23 -4.10
N LEU A 97 -5.61 -6.88 -3.08
CA LEU A 97 -4.26 -6.63 -2.60
C LEU A 97 -3.34 -7.76 -3.07
N GLN A 98 -2.36 -7.43 -3.91
CA GLN A 98 -1.31 -8.35 -4.32
C GLN A 98 -0.12 -8.18 -3.37
N ILE A 99 0.18 -9.20 -2.59
CA ILE A 99 1.21 -9.18 -1.55
C ILE A 99 2.42 -9.97 -2.07
N TRP A 100 3.55 -9.28 -2.25
CA TRP A 100 4.79 -9.84 -2.77
C TRP A 100 5.76 -10.12 -1.62
N ASP A 101 6.06 -11.40 -1.37
CA ASP A 101 7.04 -11.87 -0.38
C ASP A 101 8.43 -11.94 -1.00
N THR A 102 9.45 -11.44 -0.30
CA THR A 102 10.85 -11.48 -0.77
C THR A 102 11.74 -12.29 0.16
N ALA A 103 12.85 -12.81 -0.35
CA ALA A 103 13.80 -13.62 0.43
C ALA A 103 14.49 -12.87 1.59
N GLY A 104 14.75 -11.57 1.44
CA GLY A 104 15.58 -10.74 2.32
C GLY A 104 17.06 -10.68 1.95
N GLN A 105 17.49 -11.40 0.92
CA GLN A 105 18.87 -11.31 0.38
C GLN A 105 18.99 -10.24 -0.71
N GLU A 106 17.89 -9.60 -1.07
CA GLU A 106 17.81 -8.71 -2.21
C GLU A 106 18.56 -7.37 -2.10
N ARG A 107 19.20 -7.08 -0.94
CA ARG A 107 19.95 -5.82 -0.68
C ARG A 107 20.94 -5.41 -1.77
N PHE A 108 21.45 -6.36 -2.57
CA PHE A 108 22.58 -6.12 -3.49
C PHE A 108 22.34 -6.50 -4.95
N GLN A 109 21.13 -6.92 -5.36
CA GLN A 109 20.92 -7.48 -6.71
C GLN A 109 19.99 -6.64 -7.59
N SER A 110 20.38 -6.43 -8.85
CA SER A 110 19.57 -5.73 -9.86
C SER A 110 18.20 -6.37 -10.09
N VAL A 111 18.10 -7.70 -9.95
CA VAL A 111 16.86 -8.48 -10.07
C VAL A 111 15.83 -8.05 -9.02
N ALA A 112 16.27 -7.62 -7.83
CA ALA A 112 15.40 -7.18 -6.76
C ALA A 112 14.64 -5.89 -7.06
N ARG A 113 15.31 -4.94 -7.71
CA ARG A 113 14.75 -3.61 -7.99
C ARG A 113 13.53 -3.69 -8.90
N ALA A 114 13.53 -4.65 -9.83
CA ALA A 114 12.38 -4.92 -10.70
C ALA A 114 11.11 -5.25 -9.90
N TYR A 115 11.23 -5.91 -8.75
CA TYR A 115 10.09 -6.20 -7.88
C TYR A 115 9.62 -4.99 -7.09
N PHE A 116 10.48 -4.01 -6.81
CA PHE A 116 10.10 -2.82 -6.04
C PHE A 116 9.25 -1.86 -6.85
N ARG A 117 9.49 -1.78 -8.17
CA ARG A 117 8.83 -0.85 -9.07
C ARG A 117 7.30 -0.99 -9.05
N SER A 118 6.63 0.16 -9.14
CA SER A 118 5.18 0.28 -9.23
C SER A 118 4.45 -0.38 -8.06
N SER A 119 5.03 -0.31 -6.87
CA SER A 119 4.36 -0.71 -5.63
C SER A 119 3.48 0.43 -5.14
N ASN A 120 2.28 0.10 -4.68
CA ASN A 120 1.38 1.05 -4.02
C ASN A 120 1.67 1.15 -2.53
N ALA A 121 2.27 0.11 -1.94
CA ALA A 121 2.83 0.16 -0.60
C ALA A 121 4.08 -0.71 -0.47
N VAL A 122 4.97 -0.31 0.43
CA VAL A 122 6.16 -1.06 0.82
C VAL A 122 6.12 -1.28 2.33
N ILE A 123 6.19 -2.54 2.74
CA ILE A 123 6.28 -2.94 4.14
C ILE A 123 7.73 -3.38 4.40
N ILE A 124 8.41 -2.71 5.32
CA ILE A 124 9.80 -2.98 5.68
C ILE A 124 9.84 -3.63 7.06
N ALA A 125 10.25 -4.88 7.12
CA ALA A 125 10.27 -5.68 8.33
C ALA A 125 11.66 -5.71 8.98
N PHE A 126 11.67 -5.60 10.30
CA PHE A 126 12.82 -5.90 11.15
C PHE A 126 12.37 -6.80 12.32
N GLU A 127 13.31 -7.45 13.00
CA GLU A 127 13.02 -8.32 14.14
C GLU A 127 13.33 -7.60 15.45
N PHE A 128 12.42 -7.69 16.42
CA PHE A 128 12.74 -7.27 17.78
C PHE A 128 13.85 -8.18 18.34
N HIS A 129 14.88 -7.59 18.96
CA HIS A 129 16.16 -8.19 19.35
C HIS A 129 17.25 -8.33 18.26
N ASP A 130 16.99 -7.86 17.03
CA ASP A 130 18.05 -7.73 16.00
C ASP A 130 18.23 -6.25 15.62
N GLU A 131 19.10 -5.55 16.37
CA GLU A 131 19.46 -4.15 16.12
C GLU A 131 20.01 -3.93 14.71
N THR A 132 20.75 -4.91 14.18
CA THR A 132 21.30 -4.85 12.84
C THR A 132 20.18 -4.84 11.80
N SER A 133 19.12 -5.62 12.00
CA SER A 133 17.95 -5.59 11.11
C SER A 133 17.22 -4.25 11.11
N LEU A 134 17.18 -3.55 12.25
CA LEU A 134 16.59 -2.20 12.37
C LEU A 134 17.46 -1.16 11.67
N ASP A 135 18.78 -1.20 11.83
CA ASP A 135 19.71 -0.30 11.15
C ASP A 135 19.57 -0.39 9.61
N HIS A 136 19.39 -1.60 9.09
CA HIS A 136 19.22 -1.84 7.66
C HIS A 136 17.89 -1.36 7.09
N VAL A 137 16.87 -1.04 7.91
CA VAL A 137 15.58 -0.51 7.44
C VAL A 137 15.77 0.73 6.58
N ARG A 138 16.75 1.59 6.90
CA ARG A 138 17.04 2.79 6.12
C ARG A 138 17.51 2.46 4.70
N ASP A 139 18.32 1.43 4.54
CA ASP A 139 18.83 0.99 3.24
C ASP A 139 17.73 0.35 2.39
N TRP A 140 16.87 -0.44 3.04
CA TRP A 140 15.67 -1.00 2.42
C TRP A 140 14.74 0.10 1.92
N TYR A 141 14.45 1.08 2.78
CA TYR A 141 13.64 2.24 2.43
C TYR A 141 14.21 2.98 1.23
N ASN A 142 15.49 3.35 1.28
CA ASN A 142 16.15 4.09 0.20
C ASN A 142 16.13 3.31 -1.12
N SER A 143 16.23 1.98 -1.06
CA SER A 143 16.19 1.12 -2.23
C SER A 143 14.80 1.05 -2.85
N ALA A 144 13.75 0.90 -2.05
CA ALA A 144 12.38 0.91 -2.54
C ALA A 144 11.94 2.31 -3.01
N LYS A 145 12.35 3.37 -2.30
CA LYS A 145 12.07 4.77 -2.62
C LYS A 145 12.65 5.21 -3.96
N ARG A 146 13.81 4.69 -4.36
CA ARG A 146 14.39 4.99 -5.69
C ARG A 146 13.56 4.45 -6.85
N GLU A 147 12.75 3.43 -6.61
CA GLU A 147 11.98 2.73 -7.65
C GLU A 147 10.48 3.11 -7.66
N ASN A 148 10.05 3.97 -6.72
CA ASN A 148 8.65 4.37 -6.55
C ASN A 148 8.53 5.87 -6.27
N SER A 149 7.50 6.51 -6.83
CA SER A 149 7.22 7.92 -6.57
C SER A 149 6.45 8.12 -5.26
N ASP A 150 6.67 9.27 -4.62
CA ASP A 150 6.03 9.68 -3.34
C ASP A 150 4.50 9.70 -3.44
N ASP A 151 3.99 10.09 -4.60
CA ASP A 151 2.55 10.17 -4.87
C ASP A 151 1.92 8.80 -5.14
N GLU A 152 2.71 7.75 -5.29
CA GLU A 152 2.23 6.41 -5.66
C GLU A 152 2.39 5.36 -4.58
N CYS A 153 3.34 5.53 -3.65
CA CYS A 153 3.72 4.48 -2.71
C CYS A 153 3.74 4.94 -1.25
N ASP A 154 2.95 4.27 -0.42
CA ASP A 154 3.00 4.38 1.04
C ASP A 154 4.09 3.48 1.64
N PHE A 155 4.71 3.90 2.74
CA PHE A 155 5.76 3.14 3.42
C PHE A 155 5.33 2.77 4.83
N TYR A 156 5.63 1.53 5.23
CA TYR A 156 5.33 0.98 6.54
C TYR A 156 6.58 0.32 7.11
N ILE A 157 6.84 0.51 8.39
CA ILE A 157 7.91 -0.19 9.12
C ILE A 157 7.26 -1.11 10.13
N ILE A 158 7.61 -2.40 10.10
CA ILE A 158 7.04 -3.39 11.01
C ILE A 158 8.13 -4.02 11.87
N GLY A 159 7.94 -3.94 13.20
CA GLY A 159 8.69 -4.75 14.15
C GLY A 159 8.01 -6.11 14.28
N THR A 160 8.77 -7.19 14.10
CA THR A 160 8.23 -8.56 14.04
C THR A 160 8.72 -9.40 15.21
N LYS A 161 7.99 -10.49 15.50
CA LYS A 161 8.28 -11.42 16.61
C LYS A 161 8.23 -10.77 18.00
N CYS A 162 7.36 -9.77 18.19
CA CYS A 162 7.23 -9.10 19.49
C CYS A 162 6.82 -10.05 20.63
N ASP A 163 6.27 -11.23 20.32
CA ASP A 163 5.94 -12.25 21.31
C ASP A 163 7.16 -12.89 22.00
N LEU A 164 8.37 -12.65 21.49
CA LEU A 164 9.61 -13.12 22.10
C LEU A 164 10.19 -12.15 23.13
N CYS A 165 9.66 -10.92 23.17
CA CYS A 165 10.16 -9.83 24.00
C CYS A 165 9.29 -9.64 25.23
N LYS A 166 9.91 -9.18 26.33
CA LYS A 166 9.15 -8.63 27.45
C LYS A 166 8.68 -7.21 27.12
N GLU A 167 7.58 -6.77 27.71
CA GLU A 167 6.99 -5.46 27.41
C GLU A 167 7.94 -4.29 27.70
N GLU A 168 8.79 -4.43 28.73
CA GLU A 168 9.82 -3.44 29.08
C GLU A 168 10.87 -3.30 27.98
N GLU A 169 11.36 -4.42 27.45
CA GLU A 169 12.35 -4.44 26.35
C GLU A 169 11.73 -3.93 25.03
N LEU A 170 10.46 -4.25 24.77
CA LEU A 170 9.74 -3.77 23.59
C LEU A 170 9.67 -2.25 23.54
N ALA A 171 9.44 -1.59 24.68
CA ALA A 171 9.28 -0.15 24.73
C ALA A 171 10.53 0.60 24.23
N ASP A 172 11.73 0.09 24.54
CA ASP A 172 12.99 0.71 24.11
C ASP A 172 13.21 0.54 22.59
N TYR A 173 13.07 -0.69 22.07
CA TYR A 173 13.17 -0.95 20.63
C TYR A 173 12.10 -0.22 19.81
N GLU A 174 10.86 -0.19 20.31
CA GLU A 174 9.74 0.48 19.67
C GLU A 174 9.98 1.99 19.57
N LYS A 175 10.56 2.61 20.61
CA LYS A 175 10.90 4.04 20.58
C LYS A 175 11.86 4.39 19.44
N GLU A 176 12.89 3.59 19.22
CA GLU A 176 13.86 3.81 18.14
C GLU A 176 13.22 3.60 16.76
N ALA A 177 12.44 2.52 16.61
CA ALA A 177 11.75 2.22 15.36
C ALA A 177 10.70 3.28 15.00
N VAL A 178 9.97 3.82 15.99
CA VAL A 178 9.01 4.91 15.81
C VAL A 178 9.71 6.19 15.35
N GLN A 179 10.84 6.54 15.97
CA GLN A 179 11.64 7.70 15.54
C GLN A 179 12.18 7.54 14.11
N LEU A 180 12.59 6.33 13.74
CA LEU A 180 13.02 6.05 12.37
C LEU A 180 11.85 6.17 11.39
N ALA A 181 10.68 5.64 11.73
CA ALA A 181 9.47 5.72 10.91
C ALA A 181 9.04 7.17 10.67
N GLU A 182 9.05 8.03 11.70
CA GLU A 182 8.77 9.46 11.57
C GLU A 182 9.76 10.15 10.62
N LYS A 183 11.07 9.86 10.74
CA LYS A 183 12.10 10.42 9.85
C LYS A 183 11.95 10.00 8.40
N LEU A 184 11.38 8.82 8.15
CA LEU A 184 11.19 8.26 6.81
C LEU A 184 9.78 8.52 6.25
N ASN A 185 8.93 9.22 6.99
CA ASN A 185 7.50 9.40 6.68
C ASN A 185 6.80 8.05 6.42
N ALA A 186 7.05 7.09 7.29
CA ALA A 186 6.47 5.76 7.26
C ALA A 186 5.59 5.51 8.49
N GLU A 187 4.56 4.68 8.36
CA GLU A 187 3.72 4.27 9.48
C GLU A 187 4.33 3.06 10.19
N TYR A 188 4.42 3.09 11.53
CA TYR A 188 5.01 2.01 12.30
C TYR A 188 3.97 1.02 12.86
N TRP A 189 4.30 -0.27 12.87
CA TRP A 189 3.50 -1.33 13.49
C TRP A 189 4.35 -2.35 14.25
N ARG A 190 3.92 -2.69 15.48
CA ARG A 190 4.42 -3.85 16.23
C ARG A 190 3.61 -5.09 15.88
N THR A 191 4.23 -6.21 15.54
CA THR A 191 3.53 -7.41 15.04
C THR A 191 4.12 -8.73 15.56
N SER A 192 3.27 -9.76 15.60
CA SER A 192 3.71 -11.16 15.78
C SER A 192 2.88 -12.10 14.92
N ALA A 193 3.53 -12.81 14.00
CA ALA A 193 2.90 -13.88 13.24
C ALA A 193 2.45 -15.05 14.13
N LYS A 194 3.28 -15.41 15.14
CA LYS A 194 3.02 -16.53 16.04
C LYS A 194 1.81 -16.28 16.93
N ALA A 195 1.74 -15.10 17.56
CA ALA A 195 0.64 -14.72 18.43
C ALA A 195 -0.54 -14.10 17.67
N GLY A 196 -0.37 -13.73 16.39
CA GLY A 196 -1.38 -13.04 15.60
C GLY A 196 -1.57 -11.56 15.99
N ILE A 197 -0.58 -10.97 16.67
CA ILE A 197 -0.67 -9.58 17.16
C ILE A 197 -0.54 -8.63 15.97
N ASN A 198 -1.56 -7.78 15.79
CA ASN A 198 -1.62 -6.68 14.82
C ASN A 198 -1.43 -7.07 13.35
N VAL A 199 -1.50 -8.36 12.99
CA VAL A 199 -1.26 -8.82 11.62
C VAL A 199 -2.43 -8.43 10.72
N ASP A 200 -3.67 -8.71 11.13
CA ASP A 200 -4.85 -8.37 10.34
C ASP A 200 -5.08 -6.87 10.28
N GLU A 201 -4.91 -6.18 11.40
CA GLU A 201 -5.08 -4.74 11.53
C GLU A 201 -4.13 -3.97 10.60
N MET A 202 -2.86 -4.36 10.56
CA MET A 202 -1.85 -3.75 9.69
C MET A 202 -2.18 -3.93 8.21
N PHE A 203 -2.47 -5.16 7.75
CA PHE A 203 -2.79 -5.38 6.34
C PHE A 203 -4.12 -4.73 5.93
N ASN A 204 -5.12 -4.70 6.81
CA ASN A 204 -6.37 -3.99 6.55
C ASN A 204 -6.13 -2.48 6.42
N ARG A 205 -5.26 -1.89 7.27
CA ARG A 205 -4.82 -0.49 7.16
C ARG A 205 -4.17 -0.22 5.80
N VAL A 206 -3.20 -1.06 5.41
CA VAL A 206 -2.50 -0.96 4.13
C VAL A 206 -3.49 -1.04 2.96
N ALA A 207 -4.42 -2.00 3.00
CA ALA A 207 -5.44 -2.19 1.96
C ALA A 207 -6.31 -0.94 1.78
N VAL A 208 -6.83 -0.38 2.88
CA VAL A 208 -7.70 0.81 2.82
C VAL A 208 -6.96 2.04 2.29
N LEU A 209 -5.73 2.29 2.78
CA LEU A 209 -4.94 3.43 2.32
C LEU A 209 -4.57 3.32 0.83
N ALA A 210 -4.15 2.13 0.39
CA ALA A 210 -3.82 1.90 -1.01
C ALA A 210 -5.04 2.03 -1.92
N PHE A 211 -6.19 1.46 -1.51
CA PHE A 211 -7.45 1.59 -2.24
C PHE A 211 -7.84 3.06 -2.42
N GLU A 212 -7.84 3.81 -1.32
CA GLU A 212 -8.23 5.22 -1.31
C GLU A 212 -7.32 6.07 -2.21
N ARG A 213 -6.00 5.90 -2.09
CA ARG A 213 -5.02 6.58 -2.95
C ARG A 213 -5.28 6.32 -4.43
N ILE A 214 -5.49 5.06 -4.81
CA ILE A 214 -5.74 4.68 -6.21
C ILE A 214 -7.05 5.30 -6.71
N VAL A 215 -8.12 5.24 -5.92
CA VAL A 215 -9.44 5.76 -6.31
C VAL A 215 -9.38 7.27 -6.52
N LEU A 216 -8.79 8.02 -5.57
CA LEU A 216 -8.67 9.46 -5.65
C LEU A 216 -7.84 9.90 -6.86
N LYS A 217 -6.69 9.26 -7.10
CA LYS A 217 -5.85 9.54 -8.27
C LYS A 217 -6.59 9.28 -9.59
N GLN A 218 -7.33 8.18 -9.68
CA GLN A 218 -8.15 7.87 -10.86
C GLN A 218 -9.25 8.92 -11.08
N THR A 219 -9.84 9.44 -10.00
CA THR A 219 -10.83 10.51 -10.06
C THR A 219 -10.23 11.83 -10.55
N GLU A 220 -9.05 12.22 -10.05
CA GLU A 220 -8.35 13.42 -10.50
C GLU A 220 -8.04 13.38 -12.00
N VAL A 221 -7.47 12.27 -12.48
CA VAL A 221 -7.19 12.06 -13.91
C VAL A 221 -8.45 12.17 -14.76
N ARG A 222 -9.58 11.58 -14.32
CA ARG A 222 -10.87 11.69 -15.01
C ARG A 222 -11.39 13.14 -15.08
N LYS A 223 -11.19 13.93 -14.03
CA LYS A 223 -11.59 15.35 -13.99
C LYS A 223 -10.76 16.17 -14.98
N THR A 224 -9.45 15.94 -15.05
CA THR A 224 -8.55 16.63 -16.00
C THR A 224 -8.93 16.35 -17.44
N ILE A 225 -9.17 15.08 -17.81
CA ILE A 225 -9.56 14.69 -19.18
C ILE A 225 -10.89 15.36 -19.58
N LYS A 226 -11.90 15.37 -18.70
CA LYS A 226 -13.19 16.03 -18.99
C LYS A 226 -13.06 17.53 -19.23
N LEU A 227 -12.14 18.22 -18.54
CA LEU A 227 -11.92 19.65 -18.71
C LEU A 227 -11.23 19.97 -20.05
N GLU A 228 -10.30 19.14 -20.49
CA GLU A 228 -9.61 19.27 -21.79
C GLU A 228 -10.58 19.07 -22.97
N ASP A 229 -11.48 18.09 -22.87
CA ASP A 229 -12.51 17.85 -23.89
C ASP A 229 -13.48 19.04 -24.04
N ILE A 230 -13.83 19.71 -22.94
CA ILE A 230 -14.70 20.90 -22.96
C ILE A 230 -13.96 22.12 -23.53
N GLY A 231 -12.65 22.25 -23.28
CA GLY A 231 -11.82 23.37 -23.74
C GLY A 231 -11.52 23.38 -25.25
N SER A 232 -11.63 22.23 -25.93
CA SER A 232 -11.42 22.11 -27.38
C SER A 232 -12.66 22.47 -28.23
N GLY A 233 -13.79 22.75 -27.58
CA GLY A 233 -15.11 22.83 -28.21
C GLY A 233 -15.68 24.22 -28.46
N THR A 234 -14.91 25.28 -28.77
CA THR A 234 -15.49 26.49 -29.41
C THR A 234 -14.43 27.35 -30.10
N LEU A 235 -14.42 27.38 -31.44
CA LEU A 235 -14.17 28.55 -32.31
C LEU A 235 -14.26 28.10 -33.80
N SER A 236 -15.47 27.98 -34.32
CA SER A 236 -15.72 28.09 -35.78
C SER A 236 -17.15 28.53 -36.04
N ALA A 237 -17.36 29.84 -35.92
CA ALA A 237 -18.51 30.53 -36.50
C ALA A 237 -18.07 31.91 -36.99
N GLU A 238 -17.41 31.95 -38.15
CA GLU A 238 -17.34 33.17 -38.97
C GLU A 238 -18.14 32.96 -40.25
N SER A 239 -19.42 33.35 -40.20
CA SER A 239 -20.20 33.64 -41.39
C SER A 239 -19.82 35.03 -41.92
N LYS A 240 -18.87 35.11 -42.86
CA LYS A 240 -18.68 36.34 -43.65
C LYS A 240 -19.73 36.41 -44.76
N LYS A 241 -20.80 37.19 -44.50
CA LYS A 241 -21.60 37.84 -45.55
C LYS A 241 -20.78 39.01 -46.09
N THR A 242 -20.31 38.93 -47.32
CA THR A 242 -19.86 40.11 -48.08
C THR A 242 -20.92 40.46 -49.12
N SER A 243 -21.55 41.60 -48.90
CA SER A 243 -22.39 42.34 -49.84
C SER A 243 -21.54 43.19 -50.79
N GLY A 244 -21.89 43.21 -52.08
CA GLY A 244 -21.74 44.40 -52.92
C GLY A 244 -21.07 44.23 -54.29
N GLY A 245 -21.81 44.53 -55.36
CA GLY A 245 -21.30 45.36 -56.46
C GLY A 245 -21.17 44.72 -57.85
N CYS A 246 -21.81 45.34 -58.85
CA CYS A 246 -21.94 44.94 -60.26
C CYS A 246 -20.93 45.64 -61.20
N CYS A 247 -20.81 45.10 -62.42
CA CYS A 247 -20.55 45.76 -63.72
C CYS A 247 -19.08 46.19 -63.94
N THR A 248 -18.40 45.98 -65.07
CA THR A 248 -18.73 45.83 -66.52
C THR A 248 -17.78 44.84 -67.19
#